data_AF-A0A4Q5Y9K8-F1
#
_entry.id   AF-A0A4Q5Y9K8-F1
#
_cell.length_a   1.000
_cell.length_b   1.000
_cell.length_c   1.000
_cell.angle_alpha   90.00
_cell.angle_beta   90.00
_cell.angle_gamma   90.00
#
_symmetry.space_group_name_H-M   'P 1'
#
loop_
_entity.id
_entity.type
_entity.pdbx_description
1 polymer ?
#
loop_
_entity_poly.entity_id
_entity_poly.type
_entity_poly.pdbx_seq_one_letter_code
_entity_poly.pdbx_strand_id
1 'polypeptide(L)'
;MNFEITKACADSLRNFTQNNYGIQLKSSHAHELVAAYFGYSSRAALIADKECPIGTLKDAELIILNHPIQRIEQRLKNLANLPSGFPSGDILAATIYKTIITNEQLSIKVWADFKEMAIAYAEDRVFHNEKMERMMGIDGSDQRELDWLIQVEIKTMETDVMMTVTYDYPAKAKNPSRHASVAVTLPRIAGNIGYGEPKVLPTFYAGHMSDPDFRLQNGID
;
A
#
# COMPACT_ATOMS: atom_id res chain seq x y z
N MET A 1 11.60 17.67 15.41
CA MET A 1 10.99 17.02 14.23
C MET A 1 12.02 16.99 13.13
N ASN A 2 12.47 15.79 12.75
CA ASN A 2 13.49 15.67 11.71
C ASN A 2 12.81 15.69 10.32
N PHE A 3 12.76 16.87 9.69
CA PHE A 3 12.23 17.05 8.32
C PHE A 3 13.27 16.77 7.23
N GLU A 4 14.41 16.19 7.60
CA GLU A 4 15.54 15.96 6.69
C GLU A 4 15.14 15.20 5.43
N ILE A 5 14.33 14.14 5.55
CA ILE A 5 13.86 13.38 4.39
C ILE A 5 13.02 14.23 3.43
N THR A 6 12.05 14.99 3.96
CA THR A 6 11.16 15.82 3.12
C THR A 6 11.89 16.96 2.44
N LYS A 7 12.89 17.54 3.13
CA LYS A 7 13.76 18.57 2.59
C LYS A 7 14.66 18.00 1.51
N ALA A 8 15.31 16.86 1.77
CA ALA A 8 16.17 16.19 0.81
C ALA A 8 15.41 15.81 -0.46
N CYS A 9 14.21 15.25 -0.35
CA CYS A 9 13.35 14.96 -1.50
C CYS A 9 12.95 16.23 -2.27
N ALA A 10 12.58 17.31 -1.57
CA ALA A 10 12.20 18.57 -2.21
C ALA A 10 13.38 19.23 -2.93
N ASP A 11 14.55 19.28 -2.30
CA ASP A 11 15.76 19.82 -2.90
C ASP A 11 16.24 18.95 -4.07
N SER A 12 16.13 17.62 -3.95
CA SER A 12 16.44 16.69 -5.04
C SER A 12 15.53 16.90 -6.25
N LEU A 13 14.21 17.06 -6.06
CA LEU A 13 13.27 17.38 -7.13
C LEU A 13 13.64 18.69 -7.83
N ARG A 14 13.94 19.74 -7.08
CA ARG A 14 14.28 21.06 -7.64
C ARG A 14 15.56 21.00 -8.46
N ASN A 15 16.58 20.31 -7.95
CA ASN A 15 17.83 20.09 -8.67
C ASN A 15 17.60 19.24 -9.93
N PHE A 16 16.78 18.20 -9.83
CA PHE A 16 16.44 17.33 -10.95
C PHE A 16 15.72 18.09 -12.07
N THR A 17 14.69 18.86 -11.76
CA THR A 17 13.94 19.63 -12.78
C THR A 17 14.80 20.72 -13.40
N GLN A 18 15.66 21.38 -12.61
CA GLN A 18 16.56 22.40 -13.12
C GLN A 18 17.60 21.80 -14.06
N ASN A 19 18.24 20.69 -13.69
CA ASN A 19 19.36 20.13 -14.43
C ASN A 19 18.93 19.38 -15.69
N ASN A 20 17.76 18.72 -15.67
CA ASN A 20 17.32 17.88 -16.80
C ASN A 20 16.31 18.58 -17.72
N TYR A 21 15.59 19.58 -17.21
CA TYR A 21 14.52 20.26 -17.96
C TYR A 21 14.70 21.78 -18.03
N GLY A 22 15.71 22.35 -17.36
CA GLY A 22 15.86 23.81 -17.26
C GLY A 22 14.74 24.49 -16.46
N ILE A 23 13.97 23.72 -15.68
CA ILE A 23 12.79 24.21 -14.96
C ILE A 23 13.13 24.49 -13.50
N GLN A 24 12.99 25.76 -13.11
CA GLN A 24 13.15 26.18 -11.73
C GLN A 24 11.87 25.90 -10.92
N LEU A 25 11.83 24.77 -10.22
CA LEU A 25 10.74 24.41 -9.34
C LEU A 25 10.78 25.23 -8.03
N LYS A 26 9.68 25.94 -7.74
CA LYS A 26 9.52 26.68 -6.48
C LYS A 26 9.59 25.73 -5.29
N SER A 27 10.22 26.16 -4.19
CA SER A 27 10.33 25.36 -2.96
C SER A 27 8.97 24.93 -2.41
N SER A 28 7.97 25.83 -2.42
CA SER A 28 6.61 25.51 -1.98
C SER A 28 6.00 24.38 -2.80
N HIS A 29 6.12 24.43 -4.13
CA HIS A 29 5.61 23.38 -5.02
C HIS A 29 6.34 22.05 -4.82
N ALA A 30 7.67 22.08 -4.68
CA ALA A 30 8.45 20.88 -4.41
C ALA A 30 7.99 20.17 -3.14
N HIS A 31 7.78 20.91 -2.05
CA HIS A 31 7.28 20.32 -0.80
C HIS A 31 5.83 19.82 -0.91
N GLU A 32 4.97 20.46 -1.70
CA GLU A 32 3.62 19.97 -1.98
C GLU A 32 3.63 18.64 -2.75
N LEU A 33 4.53 18.50 -3.74
CA LEU A 33 4.69 17.24 -4.49
C LEU A 33 5.24 16.12 -3.62
N VAL A 34 6.22 16.43 -2.76
CA VAL A 34 6.75 15.48 -1.77
C VAL A 34 5.67 15.06 -0.77
N ALA A 35 4.84 15.99 -0.30
CA ALA A 35 3.73 15.66 0.59
C ALA A 35 2.71 14.74 -0.09
N ALA A 36 2.37 15.02 -1.36
CA ALA A 36 1.48 14.19 -2.16
C ALA A 36 2.05 12.77 -2.36
N TYR A 37 3.35 12.64 -2.62
CA TYR A 37 4.03 11.35 -2.71
C TYR A 37 3.87 10.53 -1.43
N PHE A 38 4.09 11.15 -0.27
CA PHE A 38 3.90 10.53 1.05
C PHE A 38 2.42 10.35 1.44
N GLY A 39 1.48 10.65 0.54
CA GLY A 39 0.06 10.41 0.72
C GLY A 39 -0.69 11.47 1.53
N TYR A 40 -0.11 12.65 1.71
CA TYR A 40 -0.76 13.74 2.41
C TYR A 40 -1.54 14.65 1.46
N SER A 41 -2.63 15.23 1.99
CA SER A 41 -3.47 16.19 1.25
C SER A 41 -2.80 17.56 1.08
N SER A 42 -1.73 17.86 1.80
CA SER A 42 -0.92 19.08 1.66
C SER A 42 0.39 18.95 2.44
N ARG A 43 1.31 19.89 2.21
CA ARG A 43 2.49 20.03 3.08
C ARG A 43 2.10 20.33 4.54
N ALA A 44 1.04 21.11 4.75
CA ALA A 44 0.57 21.43 6.09
C ALA A 44 0.08 20.17 6.82
N ALA A 45 -0.67 19.30 6.13
CA ALA A 45 -1.10 18.01 6.68
C ALA A 45 0.10 17.12 7.05
N LEU A 46 1.12 17.05 6.17
CA LEU A 46 2.36 16.33 6.47
C LEU A 46 3.05 16.85 7.74
N ILE A 47 3.10 18.17 7.92
CA ILE A 47 3.73 18.79 9.10
C ILE A 47 2.88 18.59 10.36
N ALA A 48 1.56 18.53 10.21
CA ALA A 48 0.61 18.36 11.30
C ALA A 48 0.57 16.93 11.84
N ASP A 49 0.93 15.91 11.03
CA ASP A 49 0.94 14.51 11.47
C ASP A 49 2.00 14.28 12.56
N LYS A 50 1.51 14.16 13.80
CA LYS A 50 2.34 13.87 14.98
C LYS A 50 2.31 12.40 15.37
N GLU A 51 1.33 11.66 14.89
CA GLU A 51 1.13 10.26 15.25
C GLU A 51 2.07 9.36 14.45
N CYS A 52 2.16 9.62 13.14
CA CYS A 52 3.00 8.86 12.22
C CYS A 52 3.91 9.83 11.44
N PRO A 53 4.81 10.57 12.11
CA PRO A 53 5.63 11.58 11.45
C PRO A 53 6.55 10.93 10.42
N ILE A 54 6.68 11.50 9.22
CA ILE A 54 7.51 10.90 8.16
C ILE A 54 9.00 10.71 8.53
N GLY A 55 9.49 11.41 9.55
CA GLY A 55 10.86 11.26 10.05
C GLY A 55 11.18 9.92 10.73
N THR A 56 10.17 9.09 11.02
CA THR A 56 10.34 7.72 11.56
C THR A 56 10.33 6.65 10.46
N LEU A 57 10.52 7.03 9.19
CA LEU A 57 10.45 6.08 8.07
C LEU A 57 11.45 4.92 8.18
N LYS A 58 12.63 5.17 8.76
CA LYS A 58 13.63 4.14 9.06
C LYS A 58 13.16 3.08 10.07
N ASP A 59 12.16 3.40 10.87
CA ASP A 59 11.59 2.50 11.88
C ASP A 59 10.46 1.64 11.29
N ALA A 60 10.10 1.86 10.01
CA ALA A 60 9.14 1.02 9.29
C ALA A 60 9.78 -0.31 8.89
N GLU A 61 8.98 -1.37 8.88
CA GLU A 61 9.39 -2.71 8.43
C GLU A 61 9.08 -2.95 6.96
N LEU A 62 8.06 -2.27 6.44
CA LEU A 62 7.68 -2.31 5.04
C LEU A 62 7.25 -0.93 4.52
N ILE A 63 7.42 -0.74 3.21
CA ILE A 63 6.90 0.41 2.47
C ILE A 63 5.80 -0.05 1.53
N ILE A 64 4.72 0.71 1.45
CA ILE A 64 3.66 0.52 0.47
C ILE A 64 3.55 1.78 -0.38
N LEU A 65 3.87 1.65 -1.66
CA LEU A 65 3.82 2.74 -2.64
C LEU A 65 2.41 2.87 -3.22
N ASN A 66 1.41 3.08 -2.35
CA ASN A 66 0.01 3.14 -2.75
C ASN A 66 -0.31 4.38 -3.61
N HIS A 67 -0.27 4.19 -4.93
CA HIS A 67 -0.61 5.18 -5.95
C HIS A 67 0.10 6.56 -5.85
N PRO A 68 1.43 6.64 -5.62
CA PRO A 68 2.14 7.91 -5.49
C PRO A 68 2.10 8.73 -6.78
N ILE A 69 2.13 8.08 -7.94
CA ILE A 69 2.09 8.72 -9.26
C ILE A 69 0.77 9.46 -9.42
N GLN A 70 -0.37 8.80 -9.15
CA GLN A 70 -1.70 9.40 -9.27
C GLN A 70 -1.84 10.61 -8.33
N ARG A 71 -1.30 10.52 -7.10
CA ARG A 71 -1.32 11.62 -6.12
C ARG A 71 -0.49 12.82 -6.58
N ILE A 72 0.70 12.57 -7.14
CA ILE A 72 1.54 13.61 -7.72
C ILE A 72 0.84 14.26 -8.91
N GLU A 73 0.28 13.47 -9.83
CA GLU A 73 -0.46 13.98 -10.99
C GLU A 73 -1.65 14.86 -10.59
N GLN A 74 -2.42 14.42 -9.60
CA GLN A 74 -3.49 15.24 -9.02
C GLN A 74 -2.95 16.53 -8.41
N ARG A 75 -1.80 16.49 -7.71
CA ARG A 75 -1.17 17.68 -7.14
C ARG A 75 -0.72 18.64 -8.23
N LEU A 76 -0.08 18.15 -9.30
CA LEU A 76 0.40 18.96 -10.42
C LEU A 76 -0.74 19.76 -11.05
N LYS A 77 -1.91 19.16 -11.24
CA LYS A 77 -3.11 19.84 -11.79
C LYS A 77 -3.58 21.03 -10.94
N ASN A 78 -3.30 21.00 -9.64
CA ASN A 78 -3.75 22.02 -8.69
C ASN A 78 -2.69 23.11 -8.41
N LEU A 79 -1.44 22.93 -8.88
CA LEU A 79 -0.38 23.91 -8.70
C LEU A 79 -0.47 25.00 -9.77
N ALA A 80 -0.61 26.25 -9.33
CA ALA A 80 -0.66 27.38 -10.24
C ALA A 80 0.72 27.71 -10.85
N ASN A 81 0.73 28.21 -12.08
CA ASN A 81 1.93 28.71 -12.77
C ASN A 81 3.04 27.66 -12.95
N LEU A 82 2.68 26.40 -13.24
CA LEU A 82 3.65 25.42 -13.71
C LEU A 82 4.05 25.74 -15.17
N PRO A 83 5.35 25.69 -15.51
CA PRO A 83 5.80 25.90 -16.88
C PRO A 83 5.36 24.75 -17.79
N SER A 84 5.24 25.02 -19.08
CA SER A 84 5.01 23.98 -20.09
C SER A 84 6.20 23.01 -20.15
N GLY A 85 5.92 21.74 -20.44
CA GLY A 85 6.96 20.69 -20.49
C GLY A 85 7.44 20.21 -19.11
N PHE A 86 6.65 20.45 -18.05
CA PHE A 86 6.94 19.90 -16.73
C PHE A 86 6.96 18.35 -16.78
N PRO A 87 7.89 17.69 -16.05
CA PRO A 87 7.97 16.23 -16.07
C PRO A 87 6.68 15.59 -15.55
N SER A 88 6.35 14.41 -16.09
CA SER A 88 5.22 13.61 -15.65
C SER A 88 5.43 13.04 -14.25
N GLY A 89 4.33 12.70 -13.58
CA GLY A 89 4.30 12.27 -12.20
C GLY A 89 5.09 10.98 -11.93
N ASP A 90 5.23 10.09 -12.91
CA ASP A 90 6.06 8.89 -12.82
C ASP A 90 7.55 9.24 -12.70
N ILE A 91 8.04 10.21 -13.49
CA ILE A 91 9.43 10.68 -13.44
C ILE A 91 9.73 11.35 -12.09
N LEU A 92 8.78 12.17 -11.61
CA LEU A 92 8.91 12.85 -10.32
C LEU A 92 8.85 11.85 -9.16
N ALA A 93 7.93 10.89 -9.19
CA ALA A 93 7.81 9.84 -8.19
C ALA A 93 9.09 8.99 -8.11
N ALA A 94 9.65 8.62 -9.27
CA ALA A 94 10.92 7.89 -9.35
C ALA A 94 12.08 8.69 -8.74
N THR A 95 12.11 10.01 -8.96
CA THR A 95 13.12 10.90 -8.37
C THR A 95 13.01 10.92 -6.85
N ILE A 96 11.80 11.09 -6.31
CA ILE A 96 11.56 11.08 -4.85
C ILE A 96 11.94 9.73 -4.25
N TYR A 97 11.49 8.63 -4.87
CA TYR A 97 11.82 7.27 -4.42
C TYR A 97 13.33 7.05 -4.37
N LYS A 98 14.05 7.46 -5.43
CA LYS A 98 15.51 7.38 -5.50
C LYS A 98 16.18 8.15 -4.36
N THR A 99 15.68 9.33 -4.02
CA THR A 99 16.21 10.11 -2.88
C THR A 99 16.03 9.37 -1.55
N ILE A 100 14.86 8.75 -1.33
CA ILE A 100 14.55 8.00 -0.10
C ILE A 100 15.53 6.83 0.05
N ILE A 101 15.65 5.98 -0.97
CA ILE A 101 16.52 4.78 -0.90
C ILE A 101 18.00 5.15 -0.76
N THR A 102 18.44 6.27 -1.33
CA THR A 102 19.85 6.71 -1.27
C THR A 102 20.21 7.25 0.12
N ASN A 103 19.31 8.01 0.75
CA ASN A 103 19.59 8.68 2.01
C ASN A 103 19.35 7.80 3.23
N GLU A 104 18.36 6.90 3.16
CA GLU A 104 17.89 6.17 4.34
C GLU A 104 18.44 4.74 4.44
N GLN A 105 19.22 4.25 3.45
CA GLN A 105 19.77 2.88 3.40
C GLN A 105 18.75 1.80 3.82
N LEU A 106 17.52 1.90 3.30
CA LEU A 106 16.41 1.07 3.74
C LEU A 106 16.60 -0.38 3.30
N SER A 107 16.67 -1.31 4.25
CA SER A 107 16.58 -2.76 4.02
C SER A 107 15.13 -3.26 4.04
N ILE A 108 14.19 -2.40 3.63
CA ILE A 108 12.76 -2.54 3.88
C ILE A 108 12.08 -3.29 2.71
N LYS A 109 11.07 -4.11 3.01
CA LYS A 109 10.24 -4.76 1.98
C LYS A 109 9.32 -3.74 1.31
N VAL A 110 9.33 -3.65 -0.01
CA VAL A 110 8.52 -2.68 -0.76
C VAL A 110 7.38 -3.39 -1.50
N TRP A 111 6.16 -2.88 -1.35
CA TRP A 111 4.96 -3.33 -2.05
C TRP A 111 4.41 -2.21 -2.95
N ALA A 112 3.83 -2.58 -4.09
CA ALA A 112 3.24 -1.61 -5.02
C ALA A 112 1.92 -1.06 -4.50
N ASP A 113 1.08 -1.89 -3.89
CA ASP A 113 -0.16 -1.45 -3.26
C ASP A 113 -0.58 -2.36 -2.09
N PHE A 114 -1.62 -1.93 -1.37
CA PHE A 114 -2.17 -2.69 -0.24
C PHE A 114 -2.82 -4.00 -0.65
N LYS A 115 -3.43 -4.05 -1.84
CA LYS A 115 -4.17 -5.22 -2.32
C LYS A 115 -3.21 -6.38 -2.58
N GLU A 116 -2.14 -6.13 -3.32
CA GLU A 116 -1.10 -7.13 -3.62
C GLU A 116 -0.48 -7.67 -2.32
N MET A 117 -0.14 -6.77 -1.38
CA MET A 117 0.41 -7.16 -0.09
C MET A 117 -0.56 -8.03 0.70
N ALA A 118 -1.82 -7.59 0.84
CA ALA A 118 -2.81 -8.32 1.61
C ALA A 118 -3.03 -9.74 1.07
N ILE A 119 -3.12 -9.88 -0.26
CA ILE A 119 -3.27 -11.18 -0.93
C ILE A 119 -2.08 -12.08 -0.61
N ALA A 120 -0.85 -11.59 -0.78
CA ALA A 120 0.34 -12.39 -0.52
C ALA A 120 0.42 -12.88 0.95
N TYR A 121 0.08 -12.04 1.92
CA TYR A 121 0.02 -12.45 3.33
C TYR A 121 -1.13 -13.41 3.64
N ALA A 122 -2.26 -13.27 2.96
CA ALA A 122 -3.38 -14.21 3.09
C ALA A 122 -3.04 -15.59 2.52
N GLU A 123 -2.42 -15.64 1.33
CA GLU A 123 -1.96 -16.86 0.69
C GLU A 123 -0.88 -17.56 1.53
N ASP A 124 0.13 -16.82 1.96
CA ASP A 124 1.19 -17.33 2.84
C ASP A 124 0.60 -18.00 4.09
N ARG A 125 -0.42 -17.38 4.68
CA ARG A 125 -1.09 -17.92 5.86
C ARG A 125 -1.84 -19.22 5.59
N VAL A 126 -2.46 -19.36 4.42
CA VAL A 126 -3.17 -20.58 4.00
C VAL A 126 -2.19 -21.72 3.77
N PHE A 127 -1.11 -21.48 3.05
CA PHE A 127 -0.13 -22.53 2.70
C PHE A 127 0.78 -22.92 3.87
N HIS A 128 1.03 -22.04 4.83
CA HIS A 128 1.79 -22.38 6.04
C HIS A 128 0.91 -22.97 7.15
N ASN A 129 -0.28 -23.45 6.82
CA ASN A 129 -1.20 -24.05 7.78
C ASN A 129 -1.94 -25.23 7.17
N GLU A 130 -1.46 -26.45 7.43
CA GLU A 130 -2.08 -27.68 6.91
C GLU A 130 -3.58 -27.80 7.22
N LYS A 131 -4.03 -27.26 8.36
CA LYS A 131 -5.45 -27.25 8.70
C LYS A 131 -6.23 -26.35 7.74
N MET A 132 -5.66 -25.22 7.34
CA MET A 132 -6.25 -24.33 6.35
C MET A 132 -6.26 -24.96 4.97
N GLU A 133 -5.15 -25.55 4.52
CA GLU A 133 -5.09 -26.25 3.23
C GLU A 133 -6.22 -27.29 3.13
N ARG A 134 -6.38 -28.14 4.16
CA ARG A 134 -7.47 -29.13 4.22
C ARG A 134 -8.86 -28.50 4.24
N MET A 135 -9.06 -27.42 5.01
CA MET A 135 -10.35 -26.71 5.06
C MET A 135 -10.73 -26.09 3.70
N MET A 136 -9.74 -25.68 2.91
CA MET A 136 -9.91 -25.15 1.56
C MET A 136 -10.03 -26.25 0.50
N GLY A 137 -9.98 -27.53 0.88
CA GLY A 137 -10.06 -28.66 -0.04
C GLY A 137 -8.81 -28.81 -0.92
N ILE A 138 -7.68 -28.27 -0.48
CA ILE A 138 -6.36 -28.41 -1.10
C ILE A 138 -5.76 -29.73 -0.61
N ASP A 139 -5.57 -30.68 -1.52
CA ASP A 139 -5.07 -32.03 -1.22
C ASP A 139 -3.92 -32.38 -2.17
N GLY A 140 -2.69 -32.02 -1.79
CA GLY A 140 -1.46 -32.26 -2.55
C GLY A 140 -0.86 -31.02 -3.26
N SER A 141 0.33 -31.19 -3.84
CA SER A 141 1.13 -30.11 -4.47
C SER A 141 0.56 -29.53 -5.76
N ASP A 142 -0.31 -30.28 -6.46
CA ASP A 142 -0.80 -29.95 -7.81
C ASP A 142 -1.94 -28.91 -7.82
N GLN A 143 -2.26 -28.32 -6.66
CA GLN A 143 -3.35 -27.37 -6.48
C GLN A 143 -2.89 -25.99 -5.94
N ARG A 144 -1.58 -25.68 -6.01
CA ARG A 144 -1.05 -24.38 -5.58
C ARG A 144 -1.27 -23.22 -6.57
N GLU A 145 -1.87 -23.49 -7.73
CA GLU A 145 -2.40 -22.41 -8.59
C GLU A 145 -3.75 -21.94 -8.03
N LEU A 146 -3.72 -20.81 -7.34
CA LEU A 146 -4.90 -20.21 -6.74
C LEU A 146 -5.58 -19.30 -7.75
N ASP A 147 -6.49 -19.88 -8.55
CA ASP A 147 -7.47 -19.11 -9.32
C ASP A 147 -8.68 -18.80 -8.41
N TRP A 148 -8.41 -18.01 -7.36
CA TRP A 148 -9.42 -17.63 -6.37
C TRP A 148 -10.24 -16.44 -6.88
N LEU A 149 -11.53 -16.42 -6.55
CA LEU A 149 -12.25 -15.16 -6.46
C LEU A 149 -11.78 -14.46 -5.19
N ILE A 150 -10.98 -13.41 -5.36
CA ILE A 150 -10.42 -12.64 -4.24
C ILE A 150 -11.05 -11.26 -4.19
N GLN A 151 -11.73 -10.99 -3.08
CA GLN A 151 -12.20 -9.66 -2.72
C GLN A 151 -11.31 -9.11 -1.61
N VAL A 152 -10.83 -7.88 -1.79
CA VAL A 152 -10.03 -7.19 -0.77
C VAL A 152 -10.75 -5.91 -0.37
N GLU A 153 -11.21 -5.86 0.87
CA GLU A 153 -11.75 -4.65 1.48
C GLU A 153 -10.62 -3.93 2.25
N ILE A 154 -10.42 -2.64 2.00
CA ILE A 154 -9.37 -1.84 2.63
C ILE A 154 -10.01 -0.71 3.44
N LYS A 155 -9.72 -0.66 4.74
CA LYS A 155 -10.17 0.38 5.67
C LYS A 155 -8.95 1.08 6.26
N THR A 156 -8.77 2.35 5.90
CA THR A 156 -7.73 3.21 6.48
C THR A 156 -8.28 3.86 7.74
N MET A 157 -7.62 3.60 8.87
CA MET A 157 -7.84 4.25 10.16
C MET A 157 -6.74 5.30 10.37
N GLU A 158 -6.76 5.99 11.52
CA GLU A 158 -5.80 7.06 11.82
C GLU A 158 -4.37 6.51 11.96
N THR A 159 -4.20 5.41 12.68
CA THR A 159 -2.91 4.80 12.99
C THR A 159 -2.67 3.47 12.28
N ASP A 160 -3.66 2.93 11.57
CA ASP A 160 -3.62 1.57 11.05
C ASP A 160 -4.33 1.47 9.70
N VAL A 161 -3.95 0.46 8.91
CA VAL A 161 -4.71 0.04 7.73
C VAL A 161 -5.15 -1.39 7.95
N MET A 162 -6.45 -1.63 7.90
CA MET A 162 -7.03 -2.96 7.96
C MET A 162 -7.44 -3.39 6.57
N MET A 163 -6.92 -4.53 6.14
CA MET A 163 -7.28 -5.19 4.88
C MET A 163 -7.97 -6.50 5.23
N THR A 164 -9.16 -6.72 4.68
CA THR A 164 -9.83 -8.02 4.78
C THR A 164 -9.78 -8.67 3.41
N VAL A 165 -9.02 -9.75 3.32
CA VAL A 165 -8.96 -10.59 2.13
C VAL A 165 -9.99 -11.69 2.30
N THR A 166 -11.01 -11.65 1.48
CA THR A 166 -12.03 -12.68 1.35
C THR A 166 -11.70 -13.48 0.11
N TYR A 167 -11.62 -14.79 0.26
CA TYR A 167 -11.37 -15.69 -0.86
C TYR A 167 -12.39 -16.81 -0.89
N ASP A 168 -12.87 -17.11 -2.10
CA ASP A 168 -13.63 -18.31 -2.37
C ASP A 168 -12.68 -19.52 -2.52
N TYR A 169 -13.24 -20.72 -2.63
CA TYR A 169 -12.43 -21.93 -2.82
C TYR A 169 -11.74 -21.96 -4.20
N PRO A 170 -10.60 -22.67 -4.33
CA PRO A 170 -9.96 -22.88 -5.62
C PRO A 170 -10.91 -23.53 -6.64
N ALA A 171 -10.89 -23.11 -7.90
CA ALA A 171 -11.74 -23.68 -8.96
C ALA A 171 -11.64 -25.22 -9.08
N LYS A 172 -10.50 -25.81 -8.69
CA LYS A 172 -10.23 -27.25 -8.72
C LYS A 172 -10.45 -27.95 -7.37
N ALA A 173 -11.07 -27.30 -6.39
CA ALA A 173 -11.30 -27.87 -5.06
C ALA A 173 -12.24 -29.08 -5.16
N LYS A 174 -11.85 -30.21 -4.55
CA LYS A 174 -12.63 -31.45 -4.63
C LYS A 174 -13.86 -31.44 -3.71
N ASN A 175 -13.77 -30.72 -2.58
CA ASN A 175 -14.83 -30.61 -1.56
C ASN A 175 -14.80 -29.21 -0.91
N PRO A 176 -15.24 -28.16 -1.62
CA PRO A 176 -15.31 -26.83 -1.04
C PRO A 176 -16.33 -26.83 0.09
N SER A 177 -15.92 -26.44 1.30
CA SER A 177 -16.79 -26.54 2.47
C SER A 177 -16.89 -25.25 3.27
N ARG A 178 -16.04 -24.24 3.04
CA ARG A 178 -15.95 -23.04 3.86
C ARG A 178 -15.48 -21.82 3.08
N HIS A 179 -16.12 -20.69 3.38
CA HIS A 179 -15.58 -19.37 3.11
C HIS A 179 -14.50 -19.06 4.16
N ALA A 180 -13.38 -18.47 3.72
CA ALA A 180 -12.33 -18.00 4.61
C ALA A 180 -12.04 -16.52 4.34
N SER A 181 -11.78 -15.78 5.39
CA SER A 181 -11.21 -14.45 5.26
C SER A 181 -9.98 -14.31 6.15
N VAL A 182 -9.06 -13.47 5.72
CA VAL A 182 -7.87 -13.10 6.47
C VAL A 182 -7.90 -11.60 6.67
N ALA A 183 -7.91 -11.19 7.92
CA ALA A 183 -7.71 -9.81 8.30
C ALA A 183 -6.21 -9.55 8.46
N VAL A 184 -5.68 -8.62 7.69
CA VAL A 184 -4.32 -8.09 7.81
C VAL A 184 -4.43 -6.69 8.38
N THR A 185 -3.92 -6.47 9.60
CA THR A 185 -3.82 -5.15 10.20
C THR A 185 -2.39 -4.67 10.12
N LEU A 186 -2.21 -3.45 9.62
CA LEU A 186 -0.92 -2.89 9.33
C LEU A 186 -0.75 -1.55 10.07
N PRO A 187 0.09 -1.48 11.11
CA PRO A 187 0.30 -0.25 11.86
C PRO A 187 1.10 0.75 11.02
N ARG A 188 0.63 1.98 10.97
CA ARG A 188 1.27 3.11 10.30
C ARG A 188 2.40 3.64 11.17
N ILE A 189 3.61 3.68 10.64
CA ILE A 189 4.81 4.12 11.36
C ILE A 189 5.25 5.50 10.89
N ALA A 190 5.21 5.73 9.57
CA ALA A 190 5.76 6.96 8.98
C ALA A 190 4.96 7.38 7.74
N GLY A 191 4.16 8.43 7.91
CA GLY A 191 3.21 8.93 6.93
C GLY A 191 2.34 7.83 6.34
N ASN A 192 1.83 8.05 5.13
CA ASN A 192 0.96 7.07 4.47
C ASN A 192 1.74 6.11 3.56
N ILE A 193 3.01 5.81 3.91
CA ILE A 193 3.89 4.95 3.12
C ILE A 193 4.68 3.93 3.95
N GLY A 194 5.06 4.24 5.20
CA GLY A 194 5.89 3.40 6.04
C GLY A 194 5.08 2.72 7.13
N TYR A 195 5.18 1.40 7.21
CA TYR A 195 4.35 0.58 8.08
C TYR A 195 5.19 -0.45 8.85
N GLY A 196 4.68 -0.86 10.00
CA GLY A 196 5.31 -1.87 10.86
C GLY A 196 4.91 -3.29 10.47
N GLU A 197 5.21 -4.23 11.36
CA GLU A 197 4.91 -5.65 11.15
C GLU A 197 3.41 -5.90 10.91
N PRO A 198 3.02 -6.59 9.81
CA PRO A 198 1.64 -6.99 9.59
C PRO A 198 1.15 -7.97 10.65
N LYS A 199 0.01 -7.66 11.26
CA LYS A 199 -0.72 -8.60 12.12
C LYS A 199 -1.75 -9.34 11.27
N VAL A 200 -1.52 -10.64 11.05
CA VAL A 200 -2.37 -11.48 10.20
C VAL A 200 -3.25 -12.38 11.07
N LEU A 201 -4.56 -12.12 11.05
CA LEU A 201 -5.56 -12.86 11.82
C LEU A 201 -6.57 -13.54 10.88
N PRO A 202 -6.67 -14.87 10.90
CA PRO A 202 -7.70 -15.56 10.12
C PRO A 202 -9.06 -15.44 10.80
N THR A 203 -10.09 -15.13 10.01
CA THR A 203 -11.49 -15.22 10.42
C THR A 203 -12.16 -16.29 9.56
N PHE A 204 -12.71 -17.30 10.22
CA PHE A 204 -13.46 -18.36 9.54
C PHE A 204 -14.95 -18.13 9.75
N TYR A 205 -15.70 -18.13 8.66
CA TYR A 205 -17.14 -18.21 8.73
C TYR A 205 -17.55 -19.69 8.78
N ALA A 206 -18.28 -20.07 9.82
CA ALA A 206 -18.97 -21.35 9.86
C ALA A 206 -20.34 -21.14 9.20
N GLY A 207 -20.50 -21.65 7.98
CA GLY A 207 -21.77 -21.63 7.24
C GLY A 207 -21.80 -22.72 6.19
N HIS A 208 -22.97 -23.35 5.99
CA HIS A 208 -23.16 -24.36 4.95
C HIS A 208 -23.44 -23.67 3.60
N MET A 209 -22.70 -24.05 2.56
CA MET A 209 -22.66 -23.41 1.23
C MET A 209 -23.98 -23.36 0.42
N SER A 210 -25.06 -23.99 0.85
CA SER A 210 -26.32 -23.98 0.10
C SER A 210 -27.20 -22.76 0.37
N ASP A 211 -26.69 -21.77 1.11
CA ASP A 211 -27.42 -20.55 1.41
C ASP A 211 -27.04 -19.42 0.42
N PRO A 212 -27.83 -19.20 -0.66
CA PRO A 212 -27.61 -18.10 -1.59
C PRO A 212 -27.70 -16.72 -0.92
N ASP A 213 -28.35 -16.61 0.25
CA ASP A 213 -28.44 -15.35 0.98
C ASP A 213 -27.10 -15.01 1.65
N PHE A 214 -26.21 -15.97 1.91
CA PHE A 214 -24.90 -15.69 2.51
C PHE A 214 -23.98 -14.88 1.57
N ARG A 215 -23.98 -15.20 0.27
CA ARG A 215 -23.21 -14.45 -0.75
C ARG A 215 -23.74 -13.01 -0.88
N LEU A 216 -25.07 -12.87 -0.92
CA LEU A 216 -25.76 -11.57 -0.94
C LEU A 216 -25.50 -10.75 0.33
N GLN A 217 -25.52 -11.36 1.51
CA GLN A 217 -25.29 -10.68 2.80
C GLN A 217 -23.84 -10.17 2.97
N ASN A 218 -22.88 -10.77 2.27
CA ASN A 218 -21.47 -10.39 2.36
C ASN A 218 -20.95 -9.64 1.12
N GLY A 219 -21.84 -9.29 0.18
CA GLY A 219 -21.49 -8.51 -1.01
C GLY A 219 -20.50 -9.21 -1.94
N ILE A 220 -20.66 -10.53 -2.08
CA ILE A 220 -19.87 -11.39 -2.96
C ILE A 220 -20.75 -11.70 -4.18
N ASP A 221 -20.48 -11.02 -5.31
CA ASP A 221 -21.16 -11.22 -6.60
C ASP A 221 -20.55 -12.38 -7.41
#